data_AF-A0AAD7I4S5-F1
#
_entry.id   AF-A0AAD7I4S5-F1
#
_cell.length_a   1.000
_cell.length_b   1.000
_cell.length_c   1.000
_cell.angle_alpha   90.00
_cell.angle_beta   90.00
_cell.angle_gamma   90.00
#
_symmetry.space_group_name_H-M   'P 1'
#
loop_
_entity.id
_entity.type
_entity.pdbx_description
1 polymer ?
#
loop_
_entity_poly.entity_id
_entity_poly.type
_entity_poly.pdbx_seq_one_letter_code
_entity_poly.pdbx_strand_id
1 'polypeptide(L)'
;EPYAIALESDVKDVSVRRDFMRIHYGGNHQSTFPAISEENYTKTGHRNFMYPNLVQNPESPMIPGAPGLFLNAAGRSARESEVKWASGTYKVLTRLGTHDFLYMGEYEIRPADSLTRAEWTDQAPAMRNRWSTKLAKKDWGRITRTRIGLRRQLKRNPTWAEVEAATETAQKFTYITASDISKAFDKGEERLAVWTMKCVGYDEQFQRDLVRQITDWVASHFPGGAVAF
;
A
#
# COMPACT_ATOMS: atom_id res chain seq x y z
N GLU A 1 4.65 8.86 18.76
CA GLU A 1 3.49 9.70 19.10
C GLU A 1 2.83 10.20 17.82
N PRO A 2 1.51 10.37 17.78
CA PRO A 2 0.81 10.97 16.66
C PRO A 2 1.26 12.42 16.41
N TYR A 3 1.29 12.83 15.15
CA TYR A 3 1.46 14.24 14.79
C TYR A 3 0.24 15.05 15.23
N ALA A 4 0.45 16.22 15.83
CA ALA A 4 -0.64 17.07 16.33
C ALA A 4 -1.36 17.76 15.16
N ILE A 5 -2.69 17.73 15.18
CA ILE A 5 -3.56 18.29 14.13
C ILE A 5 -4.57 19.22 14.80
N ALA A 6 -4.71 20.46 14.32
CA ALA A 6 -5.57 21.48 14.93
C ALA A 6 -7.00 21.52 14.34
N LEU A 7 -7.34 20.56 13.48
CA LEU A 7 -8.67 20.44 12.89
C LEU A 7 -9.67 19.79 13.84
N GLU A 8 -10.87 20.37 13.85
CA GLU A 8 -12.08 19.78 14.43
C GLU A 8 -12.40 18.42 13.79
N SER A 9 -13.01 17.51 14.57
CA SER A 9 -13.28 16.13 14.13
C SER A 9 -14.23 16.06 12.92
N ASP A 10 -15.18 16.98 12.81
CA ASP A 10 -16.13 17.08 11.70
C ASP A 10 -15.48 17.41 10.34
N VAL A 11 -14.25 17.95 10.36
CA VAL A 11 -13.42 18.17 9.17
C VAL A 11 -12.37 17.07 9.05
N LYS A 12 -11.70 16.74 10.15
CA LYS A 12 -10.55 15.82 10.17
C LYS A 12 -10.93 14.37 9.84
N ASP A 13 -12.11 13.93 10.27
CA ASP A 13 -12.52 12.53 10.19
C ASP A 13 -13.38 12.22 8.95
N VAL A 14 -13.53 13.20 8.05
CA VAL A 14 -14.23 13.03 6.76
C VAL A 14 -13.43 12.14 5.83
N SER A 15 -14.05 11.03 5.43
CA SER A 15 -13.51 10.10 4.45
C SER A 15 -13.96 10.45 3.02
N VAL A 16 -13.17 10.01 2.04
CA VAL A 16 -13.46 10.19 0.62
C VAL A 16 -13.44 8.87 -0.13
N ARG A 17 -14.08 8.85 -1.30
CA ARG A 17 -14.07 7.67 -2.19
C ARG A 17 -12.83 7.67 -3.07
N ARG A 18 -12.32 6.47 -3.38
CA ARG A 18 -11.22 6.33 -4.34
C ARG A 18 -11.56 6.87 -5.74
N ASP A 19 -12.81 6.72 -6.15
CA ASP A 19 -13.28 7.21 -7.46
C ASP A 19 -13.25 8.74 -7.52
N PHE A 20 -13.68 9.39 -6.42
CA PHE A 20 -13.57 10.84 -6.25
C PHE A 20 -12.11 11.28 -6.35
N MET A 21 -11.20 10.65 -5.61
CA MET A 21 -9.77 10.98 -5.67
C MET A 21 -9.20 10.87 -7.08
N ARG A 22 -9.56 9.81 -7.81
CA ARG A 22 -9.15 9.63 -9.21
C ARG A 22 -9.66 10.75 -10.12
N ILE A 23 -10.92 11.14 -9.97
CA ILE A 23 -11.54 12.17 -10.83
C ILE A 23 -10.94 13.55 -10.55
N HIS A 24 -10.71 13.88 -9.28
CA HIS A 24 -10.26 15.22 -8.87
C HIS A 24 -8.74 15.41 -8.95
N TYR A 25 -7.98 14.37 -8.59
CA TYR A 25 -6.52 14.44 -8.45
C TYR A 25 -5.76 13.50 -9.39
N GLY A 26 -6.44 12.62 -10.14
CA GLY A 26 -5.82 11.68 -11.08
C GLY A 26 -5.40 10.35 -10.46
N GLY A 27 -4.59 9.58 -11.20
CA GLY A 27 -4.16 8.24 -10.80
C GLY A 27 -5.12 7.13 -11.23
N ASN A 28 -5.24 6.06 -10.42
CA ASN A 28 -6.11 4.93 -10.73
C ASN A 28 -6.73 4.28 -9.48
N HIS A 29 -7.63 3.31 -9.69
CA HIS A 29 -8.43 2.66 -8.65
C HIS A 29 -7.70 1.63 -7.77
N GLN A 30 -6.54 1.13 -8.20
CA GLN A 30 -5.93 -0.08 -7.63
C GLN A 30 -4.52 0.16 -7.06
N SER A 31 -3.74 1.07 -7.63
CA SER A 31 -2.36 1.29 -7.22
C SER A 31 -2.30 1.90 -5.82
N THR A 32 -1.46 1.32 -4.97
CA THR A 32 -1.12 1.90 -3.66
C THR A 32 -0.41 3.24 -3.85
N PHE A 33 0.53 3.31 -4.80
CA PHE A 33 1.26 4.52 -5.19
C PHE A 33 0.92 4.87 -6.65
N PRO A 34 -0.23 5.51 -6.92
CA PRO A 34 -0.58 5.88 -8.29
C PRO A 34 0.35 6.99 -8.80
N ALA A 35 0.78 6.86 -10.06
CA ALA A 35 1.39 7.98 -10.78
C ALA A 35 0.32 9.03 -11.08
N ILE A 36 0.63 10.30 -10.79
CA ILE A 36 -0.21 11.46 -11.11
C ILE A 36 0.39 12.12 -12.34
N SER A 37 -0.43 12.46 -13.34
CA SER A 37 0.04 13.13 -14.55
C SER A 37 0.46 14.57 -14.26
N GLU A 38 1.38 15.12 -15.07
CA GLU A 38 1.80 16.52 -14.95
C GLU A 38 0.63 17.50 -15.09
N GLU A 39 -0.35 17.18 -15.94
CA GLU A 39 -1.58 17.98 -16.07
C GLU A 39 -2.36 18.06 -14.74
N ASN A 40 -2.60 16.91 -14.08
CA ASN A 40 -3.32 16.88 -12.81
C ASN A 40 -2.49 17.53 -11.68
N TYR A 41 -1.17 17.35 -11.70
CA TYR A 41 -0.28 18.01 -10.75
C TYR A 41 -0.30 19.53 -10.92
N THR A 42 -0.23 20.03 -12.16
CA THR A 42 -0.32 21.47 -12.47
C THR A 42 -1.66 22.05 -12.03
N LYS A 43 -2.75 21.30 -12.23
CA LYS A 43 -4.10 21.73 -11.84
C LYS A 43 -4.32 21.75 -10.32
N THR A 44 -3.80 20.76 -9.59
CA THR A 44 -4.16 20.54 -8.19
C THR A 44 -3.05 20.85 -7.19
N GLY A 45 -1.80 20.97 -7.65
CA GLY A 45 -0.63 21.11 -6.78
C GLY A 45 -0.28 19.85 -5.98
N HIS A 46 -1.01 18.75 -6.15
CA HIS A 46 -0.83 17.55 -5.34
C HIS A 46 -0.33 16.36 -6.16
N ARG A 47 0.67 15.67 -5.60
CA ARG A 47 1.25 14.43 -6.12
C ARG A 47 1.65 13.53 -4.94
N ASN A 48 2.19 12.35 -5.22
CA ASN A 48 2.67 11.40 -4.21
C ASN A 48 1.58 10.94 -3.24
N PHE A 49 0.47 10.44 -3.76
CA PHE A 49 -0.53 9.79 -2.93
C PHE A 49 -0.12 8.35 -2.59
N MET A 50 -0.48 7.90 -1.39
CA MET A 50 -0.35 6.53 -0.95
C MET A 50 -1.67 6.04 -0.37
N TYR A 51 -2.09 4.83 -0.75
CA TYR A 51 -3.38 4.28 -0.37
C TYR A 51 -3.28 2.85 0.18
N PRO A 52 -2.86 2.70 1.45
CA PRO A 52 -2.83 1.40 2.09
C PRO A 52 -4.26 0.88 2.33
N ASN A 53 -4.39 -0.44 2.41
CA ASN A 53 -5.61 -1.10 2.86
C ASN A 53 -5.31 -2.00 4.05
N LEU A 54 -6.18 -1.94 5.06
CA LEU A 54 -5.98 -2.63 6.34
C LEU A 54 -6.01 -4.16 6.23
N VAL A 55 -6.66 -4.72 5.20
CA VAL A 55 -6.66 -6.18 4.97
C VAL A 55 -5.25 -6.70 4.62
N GLN A 56 -4.44 -5.91 3.91
CA GLN A 56 -3.06 -6.28 3.55
C GLN A 56 -2.02 -5.65 4.48
N ASN A 57 -2.33 -4.51 5.07
CA ASN A 57 -1.44 -3.72 5.92
C ASN A 57 -2.20 -3.34 7.20
N PRO A 58 -2.42 -4.29 8.13
CA PRO A 58 -3.25 -4.05 9.31
C PRO A 58 -2.68 -2.95 10.21
N GLU A 59 -1.36 -2.82 10.23
CA GLU A 59 -0.62 -1.83 11.01
C GLU A 59 -0.47 -0.47 10.30
N SER A 60 -1.16 -0.24 9.17
CA SER A 60 -1.16 1.09 8.56
C SER A 60 -1.87 2.11 9.46
N PRO A 61 -1.56 3.42 9.35
CA PRO A 61 -2.20 4.43 10.18
C PRO A 61 -3.73 4.35 10.07
N MET A 62 -4.39 4.17 11.22
CA MET A 62 -5.86 4.13 11.36
C MET A 62 -6.43 5.41 11.96
N ILE A 63 -5.55 6.27 12.50
CA ILE A 63 -5.89 7.55 13.12
C ILE A 63 -5.02 8.62 12.46
N PRO A 64 -5.58 9.78 12.06
CA PRO A 64 -4.80 10.89 11.53
C PRO A 64 -3.60 11.24 12.42
N GLY A 65 -2.44 11.43 11.80
CA GLY A 65 -1.18 11.74 12.49
C GLY A 65 -0.46 10.54 13.10
N ALA A 66 -1.12 9.39 13.31
CA ALA A 66 -0.50 8.24 13.96
C ALA A 66 0.57 7.58 13.08
N PRO A 67 1.66 7.04 13.66
CA PRO A 67 2.60 6.22 12.90
C PRO A 67 1.94 4.91 12.47
N GLY A 68 2.61 4.19 11.57
CA GLY A 68 2.18 2.85 11.16
C GLY A 68 3.26 2.09 10.41
N LEU A 69 2.89 0.94 9.85
CA LEU A 69 3.73 0.12 9.00
C LEU A 69 3.08 -0.09 7.63
N PHE A 70 3.95 -0.22 6.62
CA PHE A 70 3.59 -0.67 5.29
C PHE A 70 4.36 -1.91 4.93
N LEU A 71 3.65 -2.91 4.43
CA LEU A 71 4.20 -4.21 4.05
C LEU A 71 4.28 -4.31 2.53
N ASN A 72 5.40 -4.82 2.06
CA ASN A 72 5.63 -5.07 0.65
C ASN A 72 6.29 -6.43 0.42
N ALA A 73 5.99 -7.03 -0.72
CA ALA A 73 6.56 -8.32 -1.11
C ALA A 73 7.43 -8.14 -2.37
N ALA A 74 8.57 -7.46 -2.20
CA ALA A 74 9.54 -7.24 -3.27
C ALA A 74 10.54 -8.41 -3.43
N GLY A 75 10.43 -9.46 -2.62
CA GLY A 75 11.40 -10.56 -2.57
C GLY A 75 12.75 -10.20 -1.91
N ARG A 76 13.00 -8.91 -1.64
CA ARG A 76 14.11 -8.36 -0.85
C ARG A 76 13.57 -7.79 0.46
N SER A 77 14.43 -7.68 1.47
CA SER A 77 14.11 -6.83 2.62
C SER A 77 14.02 -5.36 2.19
N ALA A 78 13.34 -4.53 2.98
CA ALA A 78 13.23 -3.10 2.68
C ALA A 78 14.60 -2.42 2.63
N ARG A 79 15.54 -2.84 3.50
CA ARG A 79 16.91 -2.29 3.57
C ARG A 79 17.78 -2.65 2.37
N GLU A 80 17.53 -3.80 1.74
CA GLU A 80 18.27 -4.29 0.57
C GLU A 80 17.64 -3.85 -0.76
N SER A 81 16.51 -3.15 -0.70
CA SER A 81 15.74 -2.79 -1.87
C SER A 81 15.92 -1.30 -2.17
N GLU A 82 16.49 -0.99 -3.33
CA GLU A 82 16.56 0.37 -3.89
C GLU A 82 15.19 0.81 -4.41
N VAL A 83 14.24 0.93 -3.49
CA VAL A 83 12.86 1.25 -3.82
C VAL A 83 12.71 2.74 -4.05
N LYS A 84 12.77 3.17 -5.32
CA LYS A 84 12.57 4.57 -5.70
C LYS A 84 11.21 5.15 -5.27
N TRP A 85 10.17 4.31 -5.12
CA TRP A 85 8.88 4.78 -4.62
C TRP A 85 8.86 5.07 -3.11
N ALA A 86 9.90 4.74 -2.35
CA ALA A 86 9.93 5.01 -0.91
C ALA A 86 10.62 6.35 -0.57
N SER A 87 11.14 7.09 -1.56
CA SER A 87 11.78 8.38 -1.32
C SER A 87 10.78 9.53 -1.32
N GLY A 88 10.80 10.35 -0.27
CA GLY A 88 10.02 11.57 -0.15
C GLY A 88 8.78 11.43 0.75
N THR A 89 7.96 12.47 0.72
CA THR A 89 6.75 12.59 1.54
C THR A 89 5.52 12.19 0.74
N TYR A 90 4.65 11.37 1.35
CA TYR A 90 3.41 10.88 0.75
C TYR A 90 2.19 11.40 1.48
N LYS A 91 1.17 11.85 0.73
CA LYS A 91 -0.17 12.05 1.28
C LYS A 91 -0.84 10.69 1.43
N VAL A 92 -1.01 10.22 2.66
CA VAL A 92 -1.55 8.88 2.95
C VAL A 92 -3.05 8.96 3.15
N LEU A 93 -3.80 8.17 2.38
CA LEU A 93 -5.21 7.94 2.61
C LEU A 93 -5.47 6.45 2.87
N THR A 94 -5.73 6.06 4.11
CA THR A 94 -5.93 4.65 4.46
C THR A 94 -7.37 4.26 4.20
N ARG A 95 -7.56 3.09 3.56
CA ARG A 95 -8.88 2.49 3.38
C ARG A 95 -9.37 1.86 4.68
N LEU A 96 -10.35 2.50 5.32
CA LEU A 96 -11.01 2.01 6.54
C LEU A 96 -12.22 1.12 6.22
N GLY A 97 -12.92 1.40 5.11
CA GLY A 97 -14.08 0.63 4.65
C GLY A 97 -14.08 0.41 3.13
N THR A 98 -15.18 -0.11 2.58
CA THR A 98 -15.21 -0.44 1.15
C THR A 98 -15.02 0.80 0.27
N HIS A 99 -15.55 1.94 0.69
CA HIS A 99 -15.47 3.20 -0.04
C HIS A 99 -14.84 4.35 0.75
N ASP A 100 -14.28 4.05 1.93
CA ASP A 100 -13.96 5.06 2.93
C ASP A 100 -12.44 5.16 3.07
N PHE A 101 -11.88 6.17 2.43
CA PHE A 101 -10.46 6.51 2.52
C PHE A 101 -10.30 7.78 3.35
N LEU A 102 -9.69 7.65 4.52
CA LEU A 102 -9.44 8.78 5.41
C LEU A 102 -8.02 9.32 5.22
N TYR A 103 -7.87 10.63 5.07
CA TYR A 103 -6.57 11.28 4.98
C TYR A 103 -5.88 11.28 6.35
N MET A 104 -4.76 10.57 6.41
CA MET A 104 -4.01 10.35 7.64
C MET A 104 -2.94 11.43 7.88
N GLY A 105 -2.54 12.16 6.84
CA GLY A 105 -1.48 13.15 6.89
C GLY A 105 -0.38 12.93 5.85
N GLU A 106 0.74 13.57 6.08
CA GLU A 106 1.94 13.50 5.24
C GLU A 106 2.99 12.61 5.90
N TYR A 107 3.46 11.59 5.18
CA TYR A 107 4.30 10.54 5.76
C TYR A 107 5.63 10.39 5.04
N GLU A 108 6.68 10.25 5.83
CA GLU A 108 7.93 9.65 5.39
C GLU A 108 7.86 8.13 5.59
N ILE A 109 8.35 7.40 4.60
CA ILE A 109 8.41 5.94 4.60
C ILE A 109 9.87 5.53 4.68
N ARG A 110 10.24 4.75 5.69
CA ARG A 110 11.64 4.32 5.91
C ARG A 110 11.74 2.80 6.01
N PRO A 111 12.81 2.20 5.49
CA PRO A 111 12.96 0.75 5.53
C PRO A 111 13.17 0.26 6.97
N ALA A 112 12.52 -0.85 7.29
CA ALA A 112 12.69 -1.58 8.54
C ALA A 112 13.10 -3.03 8.25
N ASP A 113 13.31 -3.79 9.32
CA ASP A 113 13.58 -5.21 9.19
C ASP A 113 12.33 -5.94 8.70
N SER A 114 12.51 -6.89 7.79
CA SER A 114 11.41 -7.72 7.29
C SER A 114 10.76 -8.50 8.43
N LEU A 115 9.47 -8.82 8.26
CA LEU A 115 8.79 -9.72 9.18
C LEU A 115 9.57 -11.02 9.34
N THR A 116 9.80 -11.40 10.59
CA THR A 116 10.26 -12.71 10.96
C THR A 116 9.20 -13.76 10.63
N ARG A 117 9.61 -15.03 10.63
CA ARG A 117 8.68 -16.16 10.49
C ARG A 117 7.61 -16.11 11.58
N ALA A 118 8.00 -15.82 12.82
CA ALA A 118 7.10 -15.77 13.97
C ALA A 118 6.04 -14.67 13.80
N GLU A 119 6.47 -13.45 13.48
CA GLU A 119 5.55 -12.33 13.23
C GLU A 119 4.62 -12.60 12.06
N TRP A 120 5.10 -13.23 10.98
CA TRP A 120 4.24 -13.68 9.88
C TRP A 120 3.19 -14.68 10.36
N THR A 121 3.59 -15.71 11.10
CA THR A 121 2.67 -16.75 11.55
C THR A 121 1.63 -16.24 12.55
N ASP A 122 1.97 -15.18 13.29
CA ASP A 122 1.08 -14.49 14.22
C ASP A 122 0.03 -13.62 13.52
N GLN A 123 0.27 -13.25 12.25
CA GLN A 123 -0.71 -12.49 11.48
C GLN A 123 -2.03 -13.24 11.28
N ALA A 124 -3.12 -12.46 11.26
CA ALA A 124 -4.46 -12.97 10.98
C ALA A 124 -4.50 -13.79 9.68
N PRO A 125 -5.22 -14.93 9.65
CA PRO A 125 -5.33 -15.77 8.45
C PRO A 125 -5.80 -15.00 7.21
N ALA A 126 -6.68 -14.02 7.38
CA ALA A 126 -7.18 -13.18 6.29
C ALA A 126 -6.05 -12.40 5.58
N MET A 127 -5.13 -11.81 6.35
CA MET A 127 -3.98 -11.09 5.79
C MET A 127 -3.04 -12.05 5.06
N ARG A 128 -2.69 -13.19 5.68
CA ARG A 128 -1.81 -14.19 5.08
C ARG A 128 -2.38 -14.74 3.76
N ASN A 129 -3.67 -15.07 3.76
CA ASN A 129 -4.37 -15.54 2.57
C ASN A 129 -4.41 -14.47 1.48
N ARG A 130 -4.62 -13.20 1.84
CA ARG A 130 -4.65 -12.09 0.91
C ARG A 130 -3.29 -11.88 0.24
N TRP A 131 -2.20 -11.86 1.01
CA TRP A 131 -0.84 -11.75 0.47
C TRP A 131 -0.51 -12.91 -0.47
N SER A 132 -0.68 -14.15 -0.02
CA SER A 132 -0.43 -15.35 -0.83
C SER A 132 -1.23 -15.36 -2.13
N THR A 133 -2.52 -14.99 -2.08
CA THR A 133 -3.38 -14.92 -3.26
C THR A 133 -2.94 -13.84 -4.24
N LYS A 134 -2.61 -12.64 -3.73
CA LYS A 134 -2.19 -11.53 -4.58
C LYS A 134 -0.82 -11.80 -5.20
N LEU A 135 0.10 -12.36 -4.44
CA LEU A 135 1.42 -12.78 -4.90
C LEU A 135 1.37 -13.90 -5.95
N ALA A 136 0.36 -14.75 -5.93
CA ALA A 136 0.17 -15.75 -6.99
C ALA A 136 -0.31 -15.13 -8.31
N LYS A 137 -1.11 -14.06 -8.25
CA LYS A 137 -1.89 -13.55 -9.39
C LYS A 137 -1.37 -12.27 -10.02
N LYS A 138 -0.71 -11.40 -9.24
CA LYS A 138 -0.33 -10.05 -9.68
C LYS A 138 1.10 -10.02 -10.21
N ASP A 139 1.38 -9.10 -11.12
CA ASP A 139 2.70 -8.96 -11.74
C ASP A 139 3.79 -8.61 -10.74
N TRP A 140 3.48 -7.76 -9.76
CA TRP A 140 4.41 -7.45 -8.67
C TRP A 140 4.75 -8.67 -7.78
N GLY A 141 3.96 -9.75 -7.85
CA GLY A 141 4.29 -11.02 -7.19
C GLY A 141 5.26 -11.90 -7.97
N ARG A 142 5.68 -11.50 -9.18
CA ARG A 142 6.54 -12.29 -10.07
C ARG A 142 7.85 -12.67 -9.40
N ILE A 143 8.54 -11.73 -8.75
CA ILE A 143 9.82 -12.01 -8.08
C ILE A 143 9.67 -13.10 -7.02
N THR A 144 8.60 -13.04 -6.21
CA THR A 144 8.32 -14.05 -5.18
C THR A 144 8.10 -15.43 -5.82
N ARG A 145 7.28 -15.50 -6.88
CA ARG A 145 7.05 -16.76 -7.60
C ARG A 145 8.34 -17.32 -8.21
N THR A 146 9.16 -16.46 -8.82
CA THR A 146 10.47 -16.83 -9.38
C THR A 146 11.38 -17.44 -8.32
N ARG A 147 11.52 -16.78 -7.16
CA ARG A 147 12.36 -17.28 -6.06
C ARG A 147 11.94 -18.66 -5.57
N ILE A 148 10.63 -18.87 -5.36
CA ILE A 148 10.08 -20.17 -4.95
C ILE A 148 10.32 -21.23 -6.03
N GLY A 149 10.07 -20.90 -7.30
CA GLY A 149 10.26 -21.81 -8.42
C GLY A 149 11.72 -22.23 -8.61
N LEU A 150 12.65 -21.27 -8.59
CA LEU A 150 14.08 -21.55 -8.65
C LEU A 150 14.55 -22.37 -7.46
N ARG A 151 14.09 -22.08 -6.23
CA ARG A 151 14.44 -22.89 -5.05
C ARG A 151 14.04 -24.35 -5.21
N ARG A 152 12.89 -24.62 -5.86
CA ARG A 152 12.44 -25.99 -6.17
C ARG A 152 13.34 -26.69 -7.19
N GLN A 153 13.82 -25.97 -8.20
CA GLN A 153 14.67 -26.51 -9.26
C GLN A 153 16.10 -26.72 -8.77
N LEU A 154 16.69 -25.71 -8.13
CA LEU A 154 18.08 -25.68 -7.72
C LEU A 154 18.36 -26.42 -6.40
N LYS A 155 17.32 -26.72 -5.61
CA LYS A 155 17.42 -27.34 -4.26
C LYS A 155 18.30 -26.54 -3.28
N ARG A 156 18.46 -25.24 -3.53
CA ARG A 156 19.13 -24.24 -2.68
C ARG A 156 18.46 -22.89 -2.82
N ASN A 157 18.86 -21.91 -2.01
CA ASN A 157 18.45 -20.53 -2.24
C ASN A 157 19.04 -20.01 -3.56
N PRO A 158 18.23 -19.40 -4.43
CA PRO A 158 18.73 -18.76 -5.64
C PRO A 158 19.47 -17.46 -5.27
N THR A 159 20.49 -17.15 -6.04
CA THR A 159 21.17 -15.84 -6.02
C THR A 159 20.30 -14.79 -6.71
N TRP A 160 20.58 -13.51 -6.47
CA TRP A 160 19.84 -12.42 -7.12
C TRP A 160 20.02 -12.38 -8.62
N ALA A 161 21.23 -12.67 -9.12
CA ALA A 161 21.49 -12.77 -10.55
C ALA A 161 20.65 -13.88 -11.22
N GLU A 162 20.47 -15.02 -10.55
CA GLU A 162 19.61 -16.10 -11.04
C GLU A 162 18.13 -15.68 -11.05
N VAL A 163 17.68 -14.97 -10.01
CA VAL A 163 16.30 -14.46 -9.94
C VAL A 163 16.05 -13.42 -11.02
N GLU A 164 16.98 -12.51 -11.27
CA GLU A 164 16.90 -11.47 -12.30
C GLU A 164 16.86 -12.10 -13.69
N ALA A 165 17.82 -12.98 -14.02
CA ALA A 165 17.84 -13.70 -15.31
C ALA A 165 16.54 -14.52 -15.53
N ALA A 166 16.05 -15.22 -14.51
CA ALA A 166 14.81 -15.98 -14.61
C ALA A 166 13.55 -15.08 -14.69
N THR A 167 13.63 -13.85 -14.16
CA THR A 167 12.57 -12.83 -14.27
C THR A 167 12.64 -12.08 -15.61
N GLU A 168 13.75 -12.10 -16.33
CA GLU A 168 13.82 -11.54 -17.69
C GLU A 168 13.36 -12.55 -18.75
N THR A 169 13.69 -13.82 -18.55
CA THR A 169 13.20 -14.90 -19.40
C THR A 169 11.69 -15.12 -19.20
N ALA A 170 11.00 -15.63 -20.23
CA ALA A 170 9.55 -15.88 -20.20
C ALA A 170 9.13 -16.99 -19.20
N GLN A 171 10.04 -17.50 -18.37
CA GLN A 171 9.73 -18.38 -17.24
C GLN A 171 8.99 -17.60 -16.15
N LYS A 172 7.68 -17.47 -16.32
CA LYS A 172 6.83 -16.67 -15.44
C LYS A 172 6.45 -17.35 -14.12
N PHE A 173 6.94 -18.59 -13.88
CA PHE A 173 6.65 -19.43 -12.71
C PHE A 173 5.16 -19.37 -12.28
N THR A 174 4.26 -19.32 -13.28
CA THR A 174 2.82 -19.09 -13.07
C THR A 174 2.12 -20.28 -12.43
N TYR A 175 2.76 -21.45 -12.42
CA TYR A 175 2.30 -22.65 -11.72
C TYR A 175 2.48 -22.56 -10.19
N ILE A 176 3.23 -21.57 -9.68
CA ILE A 176 3.38 -21.37 -8.24
C ILE A 176 2.07 -20.82 -7.67
N THR A 177 1.43 -21.63 -6.82
CA THR A 177 0.11 -21.36 -6.28
C THR A 177 0.15 -20.49 -5.01
N ALA A 178 -1.01 -19.98 -4.57
CA ALA A 178 -1.11 -19.31 -3.28
C ALA A 178 -0.73 -20.24 -2.10
N SER A 179 -1.02 -21.54 -2.21
CA SER A 179 -0.61 -22.52 -1.19
C SER A 179 0.91 -22.67 -1.13
N ASP A 180 1.57 -22.71 -2.30
CA ASP A 180 3.02 -22.76 -2.39
C ASP A 180 3.68 -21.54 -1.76
N ILE A 181 3.12 -20.36 -2.01
CA ILE A 181 3.58 -19.10 -1.43
C ILE A 181 3.39 -19.12 0.08
N SER A 182 2.19 -19.45 0.59
CA SER A 182 1.95 -19.51 2.03
C SER A 182 2.97 -20.42 2.72
N LYS A 183 3.19 -21.63 2.20
CA LYS A 183 4.18 -22.57 2.75
C LYS A 183 5.60 -22.00 2.75
N ALA A 184 5.99 -21.23 1.74
CA ALA A 184 7.31 -20.61 1.69
C ALA A 184 7.48 -19.55 2.79
N PHE A 185 6.45 -18.72 3.04
CA PHE A 185 6.45 -17.77 4.16
C PHE A 185 6.41 -18.48 5.52
N ASP A 186 5.59 -19.53 5.67
CA ASP A 186 5.47 -20.30 6.91
C ASP A 186 6.78 -21.01 7.29
N LYS A 187 7.64 -21.30 6.31
CA LYS A 187 9.00 -21.83 6.51
C LYS A 187 10.06 -20.73 6.71
N GLY A 188 9.72 -19.47 6.46
CA GLY A 188 10.64 -18.33 6.50
C GLY A 188 11.57 -18.23 5.28
N GLU A 189 11.26 -18.95 4.20
CA GLU A 189 12.01 -18.89 2.92
C GLU A 189 11.73 -17.60 2.15
N GLU A 190 10.52 -17.05 2.31
CA GLU A 190 10.12 -15.72 1.85
C GLU A 190 9.68 -14.87 3.05
N ARG A 191 9.84 -13.54 2.93
CA ARG A 191 9.51 -12.58 3.98
C ARG A 191 8.88 -11.32 3.37
N LEU A 192 8.02 -10.66 4.14
CA LEU A 192 7.50 -9.35 3.77
C LEU A 192 8.52 -8.29 4.20
N ALA A 193 8.87 -7.40 3.28
CA ALA A 193 9.56 -6.17 3.61
C ALA A 193 8.63 -5.27 4.44
N VAL A 194 9.17 -4.67 5.49
CA VAL A 194 8.45 -3.74 6.35
C VAL A 194 9.04 -2.35 6.15
N TRP A 195 8.15 -1.36 6.07
CA TRP A 195 8.50 0.04 6.05
C TRP A 195 7.80 0.74 7.21
N THR A 196 8.53 1.50 8.02
CA THR A 196 7.92 2.38 9.01
C THR A 196 7.35 3.61 8.32
N MET A 197 6.15 4.00 8.74
CA MET A 197 5.48 5.22 8.31
C MET A 197 5.46 6.19 9.48
N LYS A 198 6.15 7.33 9.33
CA LYS A 198 6.12 8.42 10.32
C LYS A 198 5.39 9.61 9.72
N CYS A 199 4.35 10.07 10.40
CA CYS A 199 3.69 11.31 10.04
C CYS A 199 4.64 12.49 10.34
N VAL A 200 4.89 13.33 9.34
CA VAL A 200 5.80 14.48 9.40
C VAL A 200 5.07 15.81 9.18
N GLY A 201 3.78 15.75 8.84
CA GLY A 201 2.96 16.93 8.60
C GLY A 201 1.51 16.53 8.38
N TYR A 202 0.63 17.53 8.39
CA TYR A 202 -0.77 17.37 8.01
C TYR A 202 -1.19 18.62 7.23
N ASP A 203 -1.62 18.42 5.98
CA ASP A 203 -2.07 19.52 5.13
C ASP A 203 -3.53 19.82 5.41
N GLU A 204 -3.76 20.76 6.33
CA GLU A 204 -5.10 21.14 6.76
C GLU A 204 -5.94 21.76 5.64
N GLN A 205 -5.30 22.51 4.74
CA GLN A 205 -5.97 23.12 3.60
C GLN A 205 -6.46 22.04 2.63
N PHE A 206 -5.60 21.05 2.34
CA PHE A 206 -5.99 19.90 1.53
C PHE A 206 -7.17 19.13 2.15
N GLN A 207 -7.19 18.91 3.47
CA GLN A 207 -8.32 18.23 4.10
C GLN A 207 -9.61 19.05 3.99
N ARG A 208 -9.56 20.37 4.23
CA ARG A 208 -10.74 21.26 4.05
C ARG A 208 -11.22 21.25 2.59
N ASP A 209 -10.30 21.21 1.64
CA ASP A 209 -10.62 21.11 0.21
C ASP A 209 -11.23 19.75 -0.17
N LEU A 210 -10.79 18.64 0.44
CA LEU A 210 -11.42 17.33 0.30
C LEU A 210 -12.86 17.37 0.79
N VAL A 211 -13.11 17.91 1.99
CA VAL A 211 -14.46 17.99 2.59
C VAL A 211 -15.42 18.80 1.69
N ARG A 212 -14.99 19.96 1.20
CA ARG A 212 -15.79 20.77 0.28
C ARG A 212 -16.10 20.00 -1.00
N GLN A 213 -15.08 19.46 -1.66
CA GLN A 213 -15.22 18.84 -2.97
C GLN A 213 -15.99 17.51 -2.92
N ILE A 214 -15.83 16.69 -1.88
CA ILE A 214 -16.58 15.44 -1.76
C ILE A 214 -18.06 15.71 -1.56
N THR A 215 -18.41 16.78 -0.84
CA THR A 215 -19.80 17.21 -0.62
C THR A 215 -20.47 17.56 -1.95
N ASP A 216 -19.82 18.39 -2.76
CA ASP A 216 -20.31 18.77 -4.10
C ASP A 216 -20.40 17.56 -5.04
N TRP A 217 -19.41 16.66 -4.97
CA TRP A 217 -19.36 15.47 -5.80
C TRP A 217 -20.48 14.47 -5.45
N VAL A 218 -20.75 14.25 -4.16
CA VAL A 218 -21.85 13.37 -3.72
C VAL A 218 -23.20 13.95 -4.15
N ALA A 219 -23.42 15.26 -3.95
CA ALA A 219 -24.67 15.92 -4.34
C ALA A 219 -24.96 15.79 -5.85
N SER A 220 -23.92 15.85 -6.69
CA SER A 220 -24.05 15.75 -8.15
C SER A 220 -24.17 14.30 -8.67
N HIS A 221 -23.53 13.33 -8.03
CA HIS A 221 -23.46 11.94 -8.53
C HIS A 221 -24.45 10.99 -7.85
N PHE A 222 -24.98 11.35 -6.69
CA PHE A 222 -25.96 10.57 -5.92
C PHE A 222 -27.10 11.46 -5.41
N PRO A 223 -27.88 12.11 -6.30
CA PRO A 223 -28.97 12.98 -5.90
C PRO A 223 -30.01 12.21 -5.06
N GLY A 224 -30.20 12.63 -3.80
CA GLY A 224 -31.10 12.00 -2.84
C GLY A 224 -30.45 10.99 -1.88
N GLY A 225 -29.15 10.74 -1.98
CA GLY A 225 -28.41 9.93 -1.00
C GLY A 225 -28.08 10.75 0.25
N ALA A 226 -28.45 10.25 1.44
CA ALA A 226 -27.99 10.82 2.70
C ALA A 226 -26.46 10.79 2.73
N VAL A 227 -25.85 11.95 2.99
CA VAL A 227 -24.40 12.07 3.15
C VAL A 227 -24.08 11.55 4.55
N ALA A 228 -23.91 10.24 4.68
CA ALA A 228 -23.35 9.66 5.88
C ALA A 228 -21.83 9.71 5.75
N PHE A 229 -21.23 10.70 6.42
CA PHE A 229 -19.78 10.76 6.68
C PHE A 229 -19.45 9.93 7.91
#